data_AF-A0A959YT89-F1
#
_entry.id   AF-A0A959YT89-F1
#
_cell.length_a   1.000
_cell.length_b   1.000
_cell.length_c   1.000
_cell.angle_alpha   90.00
_cell.angle_beta   90.00
_cell.angle_gamma   90.00
#
_symmetry.space_group_name_H-M   'P 1'
#
loop_
_entity.id
_entity.type
_entity.pdbx_description
1 polymer ?
#
loop_
_entity_poly.entity_id
_entity_poly.type
_entity_poly.pdbx_seq_one_letter_code
_entity_poly.pdbx_strand_id
1 'polypeptide(L)' 'MTTSEPKNILIHNIAAIDDESFLQAIKTIIDIKTQTTVYKTTNQHKALVEERIEQIEKGDYFSNEKVAEEIEKWLQEK' A
#
# COMPACT_ATOMS: atom_id res chain seq x y z
N MET A 1 27.50 10.12 3.84
CA MET A 1 27.31 9.14 4.93
C MET A 1 26.09 8.30 4.62
N THR A 2 26.27 7.05 4.20
CA THR A 2 25.17 6.12 4.00
C THR A 2 24.64 5.69 5.37
N THR A 3 23.33 5.58 5.52
CA THR A 3 22.64 5.23 6.80
C THR A 3 22.92 3.80 7.29
N SER A 4 23.84 3.08 6.67
CA SER A 4 24.21 1.69 6.94
C SER A 4 25.00 1.53 8.24
N GLU A 5 25.94 2.42 8.51
CA GLU A 5 26.85 2.29 9.65
C GLU A 5 26.14 2.51 11.01
N PRO A 6 25.29 3.55 11.20
CA PRO A 6 24.55 3.71 12.44
C PRO A 6 23.54 2.58 12.71
N LYS A 7 22.97 2.00 11.66
CA LYS A 7 22.03 0.86 11.79
C LYS A 7 22.74 -0.40 12.27
N ASN A 8 23.91 -0.70 11.72
CA ASN A 8 24.67 -1.88 12.11
C ASN A 8 25.10 -1.81 13.58
N ILE A 9 25.53 -0.64 14.05
CA ILE A 9 25.87 -0.41 15.47
C ILE A 9 24.65 -0.65 16.36
N LEU A 10 23.48 -0.14 15.97
CA LEU A 10 22.26 -0.31 16.75
C LEU A 10 21.83 -1.78 16.85
N ILE A 11 21.90 -2.53 15.74
CA ILE A 11 21.58 -3.97 15.73
C ILE A 11 22.52 -4.74 16.65
N HIS A 12 23.82 -4.46 16.60
CA HIS A 12 24.81 -5.10 17.47
C HIS A 12 24.51 -4.82 18.95
N ASN A 13 24.17 -3.58 19.30
CA ASN A 13 23.86 -3.21 20.67
C ASN A 13 22.56 -3.87 21.17
N ILE A 14 21.53 -3.98 20.32
CA ILE A 14 20.28 -4.66 20.68
C ILE A 14 20.51 -6.16 20.90
N ALA A 15 21.35 -6.79 20.07
CA ALA A 15 21.65 -8.22 20.16
C ALA A 15 22.38 -8.63 21.45
N ALA A 16 23.03 -7.67 22.13
CA ALA A 16 23.74 -7.90 23.39
C ALA A 16 22.89 -7.71 24.66
N ILE A 17 21.58 -7.43 24.51
CA ILE A 17 20.67 -7.19 25.64
C ILE A 17 19.95 -8.49 25.98
N ASP A 18 20.03 -8.91 27.24
CA ASP A 18 19.31 -10.09 27.78
C ASP A 18 18.00 -9.74 28.52
N ASP A 19 17.74 -8.45 28.78
CA ASP A 19 16.54 -7.98 29.48
C ASP A 19 15.33 -7.89 28.53
N GLU A 20 14.38 -8.82 28.70
CA GLU A 20 13.14 -8.90 27.91
C GLU A 20 12.26 -7.65 28.04
N SER A 21 12.15 -7.06 29.24
CA SER A 21 11.33 -5.87 29.46
C SER A 21 11.90 -4.67 28.71
N PHE A 22 13.23 -4.55 28.70
CA PHE A 22 13.93 -3.51 27.97
C PHE A 22 13.84 -3.70 26.45
N LEU A 23 14.00 -4.94 25.96
CA LEU A 23 13.79 -5.28 24.55
C LEU A 23 12.36 -4.96 24.08
N GLN A 24 11.36 -5.23 24.92
CA GLN A 24 9.96 -4.94 24.61
C GLN A 24 9.67 -3.42 24.53
N ALA A 25 10.33 -2.63 25.37
CA ALA A 25 10.26 -1.17 25.31
C ALA A 25 10.90 -0.64 24.00
N ILE A 26 12.08 -1.15 23.63
CA ILE A 26 12.75 -0.81 22.37
C ILE A 26 11.86 -1.16 21.17
N LYS A 27 11.28 -2.37 21.16
CA LYS A 27 10.34 -2.81 20.12
C LYS A 27 9.16 -1.86 19.97
N THR A 28 8.54 -1.46 21.08
CA THR A 28 7.42 -0.51 21.07
C THR A 28 7.80 0.83 20.42
N ILE A 29 8.97 1.37 20.74
CA ILE A 29 9.46 2.63 20.17
C ILE A 29 9.72 2.50 18.67
N ILE A 30 10.32 1.37 18.25
CA ILE A 30 10.58 1.09 16.84
C ILE A 30 9.24 0.97 16.11
N ASP A 31 8.31 0.15 16.59
CA ASP A 31 7.00 -0.07 15.96
C ASP A 31 6.21 1.24 15.78
N ILE A 32 6.26 2.17 16.73
CA ILE A 32 5.63 3.49 16.62
C ILE A 32 6.28 4.32 15.51
N LYS A 33 7.60 4.26 15.37
CA LYS A 33 8.37 5.04 14.38
C LYS A 33 8.43 4.38 13.00
N THR A 34 8.23 3.06 12.93
CA THR A 34 8.24 2.26 11.71
C THR A 34 6.86 1.85 11.27
N GLN A 35 5.79 2.34 11.91
CA GLN A 35 4.48 2.43 11.29
C GLN A 35 4.59 3.35 10.07
N THR A 36 5.15 2.80 8.99
CA THR A 36 4.84 3.19 7.63
C THR A 36 3.33 3.27 7.60
N THR A 37 2.82 4.47 7.34
CA THR A 37 1.40 4.76 7.22
C THR A 37 0.76 3.69 6.35
N VAL A 38 0.17 2.67 6.97
CA VAL A 38 -0.64 1.70 6.27
C VAL A 38 -1.72 2.56 5.65
N TYR A 39 -1.71 2.67 4.31
CA TYR A 39 -2.64 3.52 3.61
C TYR A 39 -4.05 3.01 3.92
N LYS A 40 -4.75 3.70 4.82
CA LYS A 40 -6.09 3.32 5.22
C LYS A 40 -7.03 3.75 4.11
N THR A 41 -7.59 2.78 3.40
CA THR A 41 -8.67 3.03 2.44
C THR A 41 -9.84 3.70 3.16
N THR A 42 -10.33 4.82 2.62
CA THR A 42 -11.53 5.48 3.13
C THR A 42 -12.76 4.61 2.86
N ASN A 43 -13.87 4.90 3.53
CA ASN A 43 -15.14 4.22 3.23
C ASN A 43 -15.57 4.43 1.78
N GLN A 44 -15.23 5.58 1.18
CA GLN A 44 -15.49 5.85 -0.23
C GLN A 44 -14.72 4.91 -1.15
N HIS A 45 -13.44 4.63 -0.87
CA HIS A 45 -12.66 3.66 -1.66
C HIS A 45 -13.27 2.26 -1.59
N LYS A 46 -13.75 1.85 -0.42
CA LYS A 46 -14.40 0.54 -0.25
C LYS A 46 -15.71 0.45 -1.03
N ALA A 47 -16.56 1.47 -0.93
CA ALA A 47 -17.81 1.55 -1.68
C ALA A 47 -17.60 1.52 -3.19
N LEU A 48 -16.57 2.22 -3.70
CA LEU A 48 -16.21 2.18 -5.12
C LEU A 48 -15.77 0.78 -5.56
N VAL A 49 -15.00 0.06 -4.75
CA VAL A 49 -14.59 -1.31 -5.07
C VAL A 49 -15.79 -2.25 -5.11
N GLU A 50 -16.70 -2.17 -4.13
CA GLU A 50 -17.94 -2.95 -4.10
C GLU A 50 -18.81 -2.67 -5.35
N GLU A 51 -19.01 -1.40 -5.69
CA GLU A 51 -19.76 -0.99 -6.89
C GLU A 51 -19.14 -1.57 -8.18
N ARG A 52 -17.81 -1.52 -8.31
CA ARG A 52 -17.11 -2.05 -9.49
C ARG A 52 -17.19 -3.57 -9.59
N ILE A 53 -17.15 -4.27 -8.45
CA ILE A 53 -17.35 -5.73 -8.42
C ILE A 53 -18.75 -6.06 -8.93
N GLU A 54 -19.79 -5.37 -8.44
CA GLU A 54 -21.16 -5.58 -8.91
C GLU A 54 -21.32 -5.29 -10.42
N GLN A 55 -20.68 -4.24 -10.93
CA GLN A 55 -20.70 -3.91 -12.35
C GLN A 55 -20.09 -5.03 -13.19
N ILE A 56 -18.96 -5.61 -12.75
CA ILE A 56 -18.33 -6.73 -13.45
C ILE A 56 -19.26 -7.96 -13.45
N GLU A 57 -19.89 -8.28 -12.32
CA GLU A 57 -20.83 -9.40 -12.22
C GLU A 57 -22.06 -9.24 -13.11
N LYS A 58 -22.55 -8.01 -13.26
CA LYS A 58 -23.69 -7.66 -14.15
C LYS A 58 -23.28 -7.58 -15.63
N GLY A 59 -21.98 -7.65 -15.94
CA GLY A 59 -21.46 -7.48 -17.30
C GLY A 59 -21.34 -6.02 -17.74
N ASP A 60 -21.46 -5.07 -16.80
CA ASP A 60 -21.32 -3.62 -17.00
C ASP A 60 -19.84 -3.22 -17.08
N TYR A 61 -19.10 -3.84 -17.99
CA TYR A 61 -17.72 -3.50 -18.30
C TYR A 61 -17.52 -3.38 -19.81
N PHE A 62 -16.45 -2.70 -20.20
CA PHE A 62 -16.04 -2.60 -21.60
C PHE A 62 -14.76 -3.39 -21.79
N SER A 63 -14.70 -4.17 -22.88
CA SER A 63 -13.44 -4.78 -23.29
C SER A 63 -12.53 -3.71 -23.89
N ASN A 64 -11.23 -3.99 -23.89
CA ASN A 64 -10.24 -3.05 -24.44
C ASN A 64 -10.51 -2.77 -25.93
N GLU A 65 -10.93 -3.79 -26.68
CA GLU A 65 -11.27 -3.70 -28.10
C GLU A 65 -12.47 -2.77 -28.31
N LYS A 66 -13.54 -2.94 -27.52
CA LYS A 66 -14.73 -2.09 -27.61
C LYS A 66 -14.42 -0.62 -27.28
N VAL A 67 -13.54 -0.37 -26.30
CA VAL A 67 -13.10 0.99 -25.99
C VAL A 67 -12.28 1.59 -27.14
N ALA A 68 -11.38 0.81 -27.74
CA ALA A 68 -10.56 1.26 -28.86
C ALA A 68 -11.42 1.63 -30.09
N GLU A 69 -12.42 0.81 -30.42
CA GLU A 69 -13.36 1.09 -31.52
C GLU A 69 -14.13 2.40 -31.29
N GLU A 70 -14.61 2.66 -30.08
CA GLU A 70 -15.34 3.89 -29.76
C GLU A 70 -14.43 5.14 -29.82
N ILE A 71 -13.16 5.00 -29.40
CA ILE A 71 -12.16 6.07 -29.53
C ILE A 71 -11.90 6.36 -31.01
N GLU A 72 -11.73 5.33 -31.85
CA GLU A 72 -11.53 5.51 -33.29
C GLU A 72 -12.74 6.20 -33.94
N LYS A 73 -13.97 5.78 -33.62
CA LYS A 73 -15.19 6.45 -34.11
C LYS A 73 -15.21 7.93 -33.73
N TRP A 74 -14.94 8.25 -32.47
CA TRP A 74 -14.90 9.64 -32.00
C TRP A 74 -13.86 10.50 -32.74
N LEU A 75 -12.71 9.91 -33.08
CA LEU A 75 -11.66 10.60 -33.85
C LEU A 75 -12.04 10.82 -35.32
N GLN A 76 -12.89 9.97 -35.91
CA GLN A 76 -13.35 10.04 -37.30
C GLN A 76 -14.60 10.92 -37.48
N GLU A 77 -15.34 11.22 -36.41
CA GLU A 77 -16.50 12.13 -36.42
C GLU A 77 -16.10 13.62 -36.47
N LYS A 78 -14.81 13.93 -36.67
CA LYS A 78 -14.25 15.28 -36.71
C LYS A 78 -13.60 15.59 -38.06
#